data_AF-A0A534TN45-F1
#
_entry.id   AF-A0A534TN45-F1
#
_cell.length_a   1.000
_cell.length_b   1.000
_cell.length_c   1.000
_cell.angle_alpha   90.00
_cell.angle_beta   90.00
_cell.angle_gamma   90.00
#
_symmetry.space_group_name_H-M   'P 1'
#
loop_
_entity.id
_entity.type
_entity.pdbx_description
1 polymer ?
#
loop_
_entity_poly.entity_id
_entity_poly.type
_entity_poly.pdbx_seq_one_letter_code
_entity_poly.pdbx_strand_id
1 'polypeptide(L)'
;MSLVPYIGHGVGLRPPHYPRVLDGGAHVDWFEIIAENFMGAGGRPLRVLDAARALAPVAVHGVSLDLGGTDPLNEAHLGRWRKLI
;
A
#
# COMPACT_ATOMS: atom_id res chain seq x y z
N MET A 1 -20.34 -21.21 -7.97
CA MET A 1 -19.16 -20.50 -8.50
C MET A 1 -19.00 -19.19 -7.74
N SER A 2 -17.79 -18.84 -7.31
CA SER A 2 -17.53 -17.55 -6.66
C SER A 2 -17.79 -16.41 -7.64
N LEU A 3 -18.50 -15.37 -7.19
CA LEU A 3 -18.73 -14.14 -7.95
C LEU A 3 -17.50 -13.23 -7.99
N VAL A 4 -16.45 -13.57 -7.24
CA VAL A 4 -15.25 -12.76 -7.10
C VAL A 4 -14.06 -13.52 -7.71
N PRO A 5 -13.27 -12.89 -8.61
CA PRO A 5 -12.07 -13.51 -9.15
C PRO A 5 -11.08 -13.81 -8.03
N TYR A 6 -10.44 -14.98 -8.09
CA TYR A 6 -9.37 -15.34 -7.18
C TYR A 6 -8.07 -14.65 -7.62
N ILE A 7 -7.54 -13.77 -6.76
CA ILE A 7 -6.35 -12.96 -7.03
C ILE A 7 -5.10 -13.47 -6.30
N GLY A 8 -5.15 -14.68 -5.73
CA GLY A 8 -4.05 -15.22 -4.93
C GLY A 8 -4.07 -14.76 -3.46
N HIS A 9 -2.93 -14.94 -2.79
CA HIS A 9 -2.69 -14.60 -1.39
C HIS A 9 -1.82 -13.36 -1.26
N GLY A 10 -2.37 -12.33 -0.62
CA GLY A 10 -1.66 -11.08 -0.36
C GLY A 10 -1.06 -11.01 1.03
N VAL A 11 -0.03 -10.17 1.18
CA VAL A 11 0.57 -9.84 2.48
C VAL A 11 0.63 -8.34 2.68
N GLY A 12 0.24 -7.89 3.88
CA GLY A 12 0.47 -6.51 4.31
C GLY A 12 1.96 -6.19 4.42
N LEU A 13 2.43 -5.25 3.62
CA LEU A 13 3.80 -4.77 3.69
C LEU A 13 4.00 -3.99 5.00
N ARG A 14 4.93 -4.47 5.84
CA ARG A 14 5.22 -3.95 7.18
C ARG A 14 6.74 -3.95 7.40
N PRO A 15 7.27 -3.14 8.33
CA PRO A 15 8.73 -3.02 8.55
C PRO A 15 9.50 -4.34 8.70
N PRO A 16 8.97 -5.39 9.36
CA PRO A 16 9.65 -6.69 9.43
C PRO A 16 9.89 -7.36 8.07
N HIS A 17 9.07 -7.06 7.07
CA HIS A 17 9.19 -7.62 5.72
C HIS A 17 10.23 -6.87 4.88
N TYR A 18 10.62 -5.65 5.29
CA TYR A 18 11.44 -4.76 4.46
C TYR A 18 12.77 -5.36 4.05
N PRO A 19 13.55 -6.03 4.93
CA PRO A 19 14.81 -6.66 4.50
C PRO A 19 14.60 -7.66 3.37
N ARG A 20 13.58 -8.52 3.48
CA ARG A 20 13.25 -9.57 2.50
C ARG A 20 12.62 -9.04 1.20
N VAL A 21 12.01 -7.86 1.24
CA VAL A 21 11.57 -7.18 0.02
C VAL A 21 12.78 -6.53 -0.68
N LEU A 22 13.66 -5.91 0.10
CA LEU A 22 14.86 -5.23 -0.43
C LEU A 22 15.91 -6.20 -0.99
N ASP A 23 15.97 -7.44 -0.49
CA ASP A 23 16.83 -8.50 -1.03
C ASP A 23 16.21 -9.27 -2.21
N GLY A 24 14.94 -9.01 -2.54
CA GLY A 24 14.21 -9.67 -3.63
C GLY A 24 13.67 -11.06 -3.30
N GLY A 25 13.78 -11.54 -2.07
CA GLY A 25 13.36 -12.88 -1.64
C GLY A 25 11.91 -13.00 -1.17
N ALA A 26 11.11 -11.94 -1.30
CA ALA A 26 9.69 -11.95 -0.96
C ALA A 26 8.86 -12.54 -2.11
N HIS A 27 8.09 -13.60 -1.82
CA HIS A 27 7.22 -14.27 -2.79
C HIS A 27 5.78 -14.24 -2.29
N VAL A 28 4.95 -13.41 -2.93
CA VAL A 28 3.51 -13.24 -2.67
C VAL A 28 2.81 -12.92 -3.98
N ASP A 29 1.49 -13.15 -4.06
CA ASP A 29 0.73 -12.83 -5.27
C ASP A 29 0.48 -11.31 -5.38
N TRP A 30 0.41 -10.60 -4.26
CA TRP A 30 0.32 -9.14 -4.17
C TRP A 30 0.67 -8.62 -2.77
N PHE A 31 1.03 -7.35 -2.67
CA PHE A 31 1.25 -6.66 -1.39
C PHE A 31 0.12 -5.69 -1.07
N GLU A 32 -0.19 -5.49 0.20
CA GLU A 32 -1.03 -4.38 0.67
C GLU A 32 -0.17 -3.32 1.37
N ILE A 33 -0.40 -2.04 1.06
CA ILE A 33 0.16 -0.92 1.84
C ILE A 33 -0.94 -0.11 2.51
N ILE A 34 -0.63 0.48 3.67
CA ILE A 34 -1.40 1.59 4.24
C ILE A 34 -0.88 2.87 3.59
N ALA A 35 -1.71 3.51 2.77
CA ALA A 35 -1.37 4.66 1.94
C ALA A 35 -0.62 5.75 2.73
N GLU A 36 -1.13 6.08 3.91
CA GLU A 36 -0.64 7.14 4.78
C GLU A 36 0.82 6.94 5.22
N ASN A 37 1.28 5.69 5.32
CA ASN A 37 2.68 5.38 5.65
C ASN A 37 3.65 5.70 4.50
N PHE A 38 3.13 5.94 3.29
CA PHE A 38 3.90 6.18 2.07
C PHE A 38 3.60 7.55 1.43
N MET A 39 2.78 8.40 2.06
CA MET A 39 2.52 9.77 1.59
C MET A 39 3.64 10.78 1.94
N GLY A 40 4.69 10.34 2.65
CA GLY A 40 5.80 11.20 3.09
C GLY A 40 6.85 11.51 2.00
N ALA A 41 7.79 12.39 2.33
CA ALA A 41 8.78 12.94 1.38
C ALA A 41 9.94 11.98 0.98
N GLY A 42 9.75 10.66 1.08
CA GLY A 42 10.76 9.67 0.67
C GLY A 42 11.37 8.84 1.79
N GLY A 43 12.62 8.40 1.56
CA GLY A 43 13.37 7.57 2.49
C GLY A 43 13.08 6.07 2.34
N ARG A 44 13.34 5.33 3.42
CA ARG A 44 13.27 3.87 3.44
C ARG A 44 11.88 3.31 3.04
N PRO A 45 10.74 3.87 3.46
CA PRO A 45 9.43 3.37 3.03
C PRO A 45 9.25 3.42 1.51
N LEU A 46 9.57 4.53 0.84
CA LEU A 46 9.44 4.62 -0.62
C LEU A 46 10.39 3.67 -1.34
N ARG A 47 11.65 3.55 -0.89
CA ARG A 47 12.59 2.57 -1.45
C ARG A 47 12.07 1.13 -1.35
N VAL A 48 11.42 0.78 -0.23
CA VAL A 48 10.83 -0.55 -0.06
C VAL A 48 9.58 -0.71 -0.92
N LEU A 49 8.76 0.34 -1.07
CA LEU A 49 7.60 0.31 -1.97
C LEU A 49 8.01 0.10 -3.42
N ASP A 50 9.06 0.78 -3.88
CA ASP A 50 9.61 0.61 -5.23
C ASP A 50 10.09 -0.83 -5.45
N ALA A 51 10.81 -1.40 -4.46
CA ALA A 51 11.24 -2.79 -4.50
C ALA A 51 10.06 -3.77 -4.49
N ALA A 52 9.05 -3.54 -3.64
CA ALA A 52 7.83 -4.36 -3.60
C ALA A 52 7.09 -4.35 -4.95
N ARG A 53 6.92 -3.18 -5.57
CA ARG A 53 6.27 -3.03 -6.89
C ARG A 53 7.02 -3.76 -8.01
N ALA A 54 8.33 -3.91 -7.88
CA ALA A 54 9.12 -4.69 -8.83
C ALA A 54 8.92 -6.22 -8.67
N LEU A 55 8.47 -6.68 -7.49
CA LEU A 55 8.26 -8.10 -7.19
C LEU A 55 6.81 -8.56 -7.45
N ALA A 56 5.82 -7.76 -7.08
CA ALA A 56 4.40 -8.11 -7.21
C ALA A 56 3.50 -6.85 -7.25
N PRO A 57 2.24 -6.96 -7.74
CA PRO A 57 1.26 -5.89 -7.65
C PRO A 57 1.05 -5.38 -6.22
N VAL A 58 0.71 -4.09 -6.08
CA VAL A 58 0.46 -3.45 -4.79
C VAL A 58 -0.97 -2.92 -4.72
N ALA A 59 -1.73 -3.38 -3.74
CA ALA A 59 -3.01 -2.81 -3.34
C ALA A 59 -2.78 -1.67 -2.34
N VAL A 60 -3.40 -0.52 -2.60
CA VAL A 60 -3.30 0.67 -1.76
C VAL A 60 -4.54 0.74 -0.87
N HIS A 61 -4.36 0.61 0.43
CA HIS A 61 -5.42 0.65 1.43
C HIS A 61 -5.33 1.93 2.26
N GLY A 62 -6.46 2.58 2.46
CA GLY A 62 -6.56 3.84 3.20
C GLY A 62 -7.23 3.67 4.54
N VAL A 63 -6.66 4.28 5.58
CA VAL A 63 -7.20 4.16 6.95
C VAL A 63 -7.66 5.49 7.55
N SER A 64 -7.46 6.62 6.86
CA SER A 64 -7.73 7.96 7.41
C SER A 64 -8.76 8.80 6.66
N LEU A 65 -9.51 8.20 5.73
CA LEU A 65 -10.51 8.91 4.92
C LEU A 65 -11.81 9.25 5.67
N ASP A 66 -12.13 8.51 6.74
CA ASP A 66 -13.34 8.70 7.56
C ASP A 66 -14.66 8.79 6.75
N LEU A 67 -14.86 7.88 5.79
CA LEU A 67 -16.01 7.92 4.89
C LEU A 67 -17.38 7.78 5.57
N GLY A 68 -17.41 7.26 6.81
CA GLY A 68 -18.62 7.14 7.63
C GLY A 68 -18.79 8.27 8.65
N GLY A 69 -17.87 9.22 8.70
CA GLY A 69 -17.89 10.35 9.62
C GLY A 69 -18.89 11.44 9.24
N THR A 70 -19.09 12.39 10.16
CA THR A 70 -19.96 13.56 9.95
C THR A 70 -19.22 14.78 9.42
N ASP A 71 -17.89 14.78 9.52
CA ASP A 71 -17.07 15.88 9.04
C ASP A 71 -16.98 15.85 7.50
N PRO A 72 -16.80 17.02 6.85
CA PRO A 72 -16.54 17.06 5.42
C PRO A 72 -15.27 16.29 5.03
N LEU A 73 -15.21 15.76 3.81
CA LEU A 73 -14.01 15.13 3.29
C LEU A 73 -12.82 16.11 3.30
N ASN A 74 -11.66 15.61 3.74
CA ASN A 74 -10.44 16.39 3.79
C ASN A 74 -9.78 16.47 2.41
N GLU A 75 -10.04 17.56 1.68
CA GLU A 75 -9.47 17.82 0.34
C GLU A 75 -7.94 17.79 0.29
N ALA A 76 -7.28 18.27 1.34
CA ALA A 76 -5.82 18.22 1.42
C ALA A 76 -5.30 16.78 1.56
N HIS A 77 -6.06 15.90 2.23
CA HIS A 77 -5.77 14.47 2.31
C HIS A 77 -6.01 13.77 0.97
N LEU A 78 -7.13 14.06 0.29
CA LEU A 78 -7.41 13.56 -1.07
C LEU A 78 -6.33 14.02 -2.07
N GLY A 79 -5.82 15.23 -1.91
CA GLY A 79 -4.67 15.73 -2.68
C GLY A 79 -3.38 14.94 -2.45
N ARG A 80 -3.16 14.36 -1.26
CA ARG A 80 -2.02 13.45 -1.00
C ARG A 80 -2.29 12.05 -1.57
N TRP A 81 -3.53 11.56 -1.49
CA TRP A 81 -3.95 10.34 -2.17
C TRP A 81 -3.67 10.36 -3.66
N ARG A 82 -4.05 11.44 -4.35
CA ARG A 82 -3.81 11.60 -5.80
C ARG A 82 -2.32 11.61 -6.17
N LYS A 83 -1.43 11.97 -5.24
CA LYS A 83 0.02 11.98 -5.45
C LYS A 83 0.67 10.64 -5.13
N LEU A 84 -0.01 9.80 -4.36
CA LEU A 84 0.42 8.45 -4.11
C LEU A 84 0.07 7.66 -5.36
N ILE A 85 1.09 7.09 -6.00
CA ILE A 85 1.12 6.34 -7.28
C ILE A 85 0.81 7.13 -8.56
#